data_AF-A0A840AYC4-F1
#
_entry.id   AF-A0A840AYC4-F1
#
_cell.length_a   1.000
_cell.length_b   1.000
_cell.length_c   1.000
_cell.angle_alpha   90.00
_cell.angle_beta   90.00
_cell.angle_gamma   90.00
#
_symmetry.space_group_name_H-M   'P 1'
#
loop_
_entity.id
_entity.type
_entity.pdbx_description
1 polymer ?
#
loop_
_entity_poly.entity_id
_entity_poly.type
_entity_poly.pdbx_seq_one_letter_code
_entity_poly.pdbx_strand_id
1 'polypeptide(L)'
;MRIVESISFNLRNLLNFRGREPRGRFWPYAGLVIALTVVAGYMVMLPEFTASLARMQEFALAHPDQATIETSGGGYSISIRGFHPELMPDIGAMLPGLGLVAVAAIVLLAASVARRLHDRGRTGWWGLLPLPFLAAGLLMIARIFELQTFDPVLFAVLMVNNLIYLGADLFLVAQLAGERQVGDNRYGPDPAIPPVPLPPNPPGA
;
A
#
# COMPACT_ATOMS: atom_id res chain seq x y z
N MET A 1 -11.50 23.36 -6.22
CA MET A 1 -11.20 23.09 -7.65
C MET A 1 -9.80 22.48 -7.81
N ARG A 2 -9.49 21.33 -7.16
CA ARG A 2 -8.08 20.86 -7.00
C ARG A 2 -7.83 19.34 -7.09
N ILE A 3 -8.85 18.50 -6.82
CA ILE A 3 -8.67 17.04 -6.74
C ILE A 3 -8.62 16.38 -8.12
N VAL A 4 -9.60 16.69 -8.99
CA VAL A 4 -9.69 16.12 -10.35
C VAL A 4 -8.45 16.48 -11.19
N GLU A 5 -7.95 17.72 -11.05
CA GLU A 5 -6.71 18.16 -11.70
C GLU A 5 -5.49 17.39 -11.20
N SER A 6 -5.39 17.15 -9.89
CA SER A 6 -4.31 16.33 -9.30
C SER A 6 -4.33 14.90 -9.86
N ILE A 7 -5.50 14.28 -9.92
CA ILE A 7 -5.67 12.92 -10.44
C ILE A 7 -5.31 12.88 -11.93
N SER A 8 -5.92 13.74 -12.74
CA SER A 8 -5.66 13.82 -14.18
C SER A 8 -4.19 14.09 -14.49
N PHE A 9 -3.56 15.01 -13.76
CA PHE A 9 -2.13 15.30 -13.90
C PHE A 9 -1.27 14.07 -13.63
N ASN A 10 -1.51 13.37 -12.51
CA ASN A 10 -0.70 12.21 -12.13
C ASN A 10 -0.92 11.03 -13.08
N LEU A 11 -2.15 10.80 -13.54
CA LEU A 11 -2.45 9.76 -14.54
C LEU A 11 -1.77 10.02 -15.89
N ARG A 12 -1.70 11.28 -16.33
CA ARG A 12 -0.96 11.66 -17.54
C ARG A 12 0.57 11.58 -17.38
N ASN A 13 1.06 11.56 -16.14
CA ASN A 13 2.49 11.57 -15.79
C ASN A 13 2.92 10.32 -15.02
N LEU A 14 2.26 9.17 -15.24
CA LEU A 14 2.53 7.92 -14.53
C LEU A 14 3.99 7.45 -14.66
N LEU A 15 4.60 7.66 -15.82
CA LEU A 15 5.99 7.26 -16.10
C LEU A 15 6.97 8.45 -16.11
N ASN A 16 6.50 9.65 -15.78
CA ASN A 16 7.31 10.86 -15.82
C ASN A 16 7.90 11.17 -14.44
N PHE A 17 9.08 10.64 -14.13
CA PHE A 17 9.74 10.85 -12.84
C PHE A 17 10.36 12.25 -12.68
N ARG A 18 10.34 13.11 -13.71
CA ARG A 18 10.99 14.42 -13.69
C ARG A 18 10.08 15.51 -13.13
N GLY A 19 10.70 16.55 -12.61
CA GLY A 19 10.00 17.72 -12.07
C GLY A 19 9.69 17.60 -10.58
N ARG A 20 8.90 18.57 -10.11
CA ARG A 20 8.56 18.78 -8.71
C ARG A 20 7.06 18.75 -8.51
N GLU A 21 6.61 18.12 -7.43
CA GLU A 21 5.19 18.02 -7.10
C GLU A 21 4.90 18.58 -5.69
N PRO A 22 4.08 19.64 -5.57
CA PRO A 22 3.74 20.22 -4.27
C PRO A 22 2.78 19.32 -3.48
N ARG A 23 2.82 19.40 -2.15
CA ARG A 23 1.96 18.61 -1.23
C ARG A 23 0.47 18.67 -1.58
N GLY A 24 -0.03 19.84 -1.98
CA GLY A 24 -1.43 20.03 -2.34
C GLY A 24 -1.89 19.30 -3.61
N ARG A 25 -0.94 18.86 -4.46
CA ARG A 25 -1.22 18.03 -5.63
C ARG A 25 -0.97 16.55 -5.33
N PHE A 26 0.06 16.24 -4.55
CA PHE A 26 0.42 14.86 -4.22
C PHE A 26 -0.65 14.12 -3.40
N TRP A 27 -1.09 14.70 -2.27
CA TRP A 27 -1.94 13.98 -1.31
C TRP A 27 -3.32 13.56 -1.83
N PRO A 28 -4.05 14.37 -2.64
CA PRO A 28 -5.32 13.92 -3.21
C PRO A 28 -5.17 12.70 -4.13
N TYR A 29 -4.10 12.65 -4.95
CA TYR A 29 -3.81 11.51 -5.79
C TYR A 29 -3.38 10.29 -4.98
N ALA A 30 -2.46 10.49 -4.02
CA ALA A 30 -2.01 9.42 -3.14
C ALA A 30 -3.17 8.80 -2.33
N GLY A 31 -4.07 9.64 -1.79
CA GLY A 31 -5.27 9.19 -1.08
C GLY A 31 -6.20 8.36 -1.95
N LEU A 32 -6.39 8.73 -3.23
CA LEU A 32 -7.16 7.92 -4.17
C LEU A 32 -6.51 6.55 -4.40
N VAL A 33 -5.20 6.51 -4.67
CA VAL A 33 -4.50 5.23 -4.90
C VAL A 33 -4.57 4.35 -3.65
N ILE A 34 -4.39 4.91 -2.46
CA ILE A 34 -4.52 4.17 -1.18
C ILE A 34 -5.94 3.61 -1.05
N ALA A 35 -6.98 4.42 -1.29
CA ALA A 35 -8.36 3.95 -1.21
C ALA A 35 -8.64 2.81 -2.20
N LEU A 36 -8.18 2.94 -3.45
CA LEU A 36 -8.29 1.88 -4.46
C LEU A 36 -7.52 0.62 -4.05
N THR A 37 -6.36 0.77 -3.43
CA THR A 37 -5.53 -0.35 -2.94
C THR A 37 -6.26 -1.10 -1.83
N VAL A 38 -6.86 -0.38 -0.88
CA VAL A 38 -7.67 -0.97 0.20
C VAL A 38 -8.87 -1.73 -0.38
N VAL A 39 -9.62 -1.11 -1.30
CA VAL A 39 -10.76 -1.76 -1.96
C VAL A 39 -10.32 -3.01 -2.73
N ALA A 40 -9.26 -2.92 -3.53
CA ALA A 40 -8.73 -4.06 -4.27
C ALA A 40 -8.24 -5.19 -3.34
N GLY A 41 -7.60 -4.84 -2.22
CA GLY A 41 -7.23 -5.80 -1.18
C GLY A 41 -8.44 -6.53 -0.61
N TYR A 42 -9.50 -5.79 -0.23
CA TYR A 42 -10.76 -6.41 0.20
C TYR A 42 -11.37 -7.32 -0.86
N MET A 43 -11.33 -6.93 -2.14
CA MET A 43 -11.84 -7.75 -3.23
C MET A 43 -11.05 -9.06 -3.41
N VAL A 44 -9.75 -9.07 -3.09
CA VAL A 44 -8.93 -10.30 -3.07
C VAL A 44 -9.28 -11.17 -1.87
N MET A 45 -9.52 -10.57 -0.71
CA MET A 45 -9.77 -11.30 0.53
C MET A 45 -11.19 -11.88 0.59
N LEU A 46 -12.18 -11.13 0.15
CA LEU A 46 -13.60 -11.43 0.34
C LEU A 46 -14.00 -12.86 -0.10
N PRO A 47 -13.61 -13.37 -1.29
CA PRO A 47 -13.99 -14.70 -1.73
C PRO A 47 -13.49 -15.81 -0.77
N GLU A 48 -12.25 -15.70 -0.29
CA GLU A 48 -11.68 -16.70 0.63
C GLU A 48 -12.34 -16.66 2.00
N PHE A 49 -12.67 -15.48 2.51
CA PHE A 49 -13.44 -15.36 3.75
C PHE A 49 -14.84 -15.97 3.60
N THR A 50 -15.51 -15.74 2.47
CA THR A 50 -16.82 -16.36 2.20
C THR A 50 -16.72 -17.88 2.04
N ALA A 51 -15.67 -18.39 1.42
CA ALA A 51 -15.43 -19.81 1.26
C ALA A 51 -15.13 -20.48 2.61
N SER A 52 -14.32 -19.84 3.46
CA SER A 52 -14.05 -20.29 4.82
C SER A 52 -15.32 -20.35 5.68
N LEU A 53 -16.22 -19.36 5.57
CA LEU A 53 -17.53 -19.39 6.23
C LEU A 53 -18.41 -20.54 5.73
N ALA A 54 -18.42 -20.82 4.42
CA ALA A 54 -19.15 -21.96 3.87
C ALA A 54 -18.59 -23.29 4.40
N ARG A 55 -17.26 -23.46 4.41
CA ARG A 55 -16.58 -24.64 4.98
C ARG A 55 -16.95 -24.86 6.45
N MET A 56 -16.96 -23.80 7.26
CA MET A 56 -17.35 -23.87 8.67
C MET A 56 -18.83 -24.29 8.86
N GLN A 57 -19.74 -23.79 8.03
CA GLN A 57 -21.15 -24.17 8.07
C GLN A 57 -21.35 -25.64 7.68
N GLU A 58 -20.71 -26.09 6.62
CA GLU A 58 -20.75 -27.49 6.17
C GLU A 58 -20.22 -28.44 7.25
N PHE A 59 -19.08 -28.10 7.86
CA PHE A 59 -18.50 -28.87 8.94
C PHE A 59 -19.44 -28.96 10.15
N ALA A 60 -20.06 -27.83 10.55
CA ALA A 60 -20.98 -27.81 11.68
C ALA A 60 -22.24 -28.67 11.45
N LEU A 61 -22.74 -28.73 10.21
CA LEU A 61 -23.86 -29.59 9.84
C LEU A 61 -23.47 -31.08 9.81
N ALA A 62 -22.26 -31.38 9.34
CA ALA A 62 -21.75 -32.75 9.25
C ALA A 62 -21.33 -33.32 10.62
N HIS A 63 -20.89 -32.46 11.54
CA HIS A 63 -20.35 -32.83 12.86
C HIS A 63 -21.07 -32.08 13.99
N PRO A 64 -22.37 -32.35 14.23
CA PRO A 64 -23.17 -31.66 15.24
C PRO A 64 -22.70 -31.94 16.68
N ASP A 65 -21.90 -32.98 16.89
CA ASP A 65 -21.24 -33.29 18.16
C ASP A 65 -20.01 -32.38 18.43
N GLN A 66 -19.40 -31.84 17.38
CA GLN A 66 -18.18 -31.02 17.46
C GLN A 66 -18.44 -29.53 17.27
N ALA A 67 -19.65 -29.15 16.83
CA ALA A 67 -20.05 -27.77 16.64
C ALA A 67 -21.18 -27.35 17.61
N THR A 68 -20.97 -26.25 18.31
CA THR A 68 -22.02 -25.57 19.08
C THR A 68 -22.50 -24.37 18.28
N ILE A 69 -23.78 -24.37 17.90
CA ILE A 69 -24.43 -23.26 17.19
C ILE A 69 -25.23 -22.46 18.21
N GLU A 70 -24.80 -21.24 18.48
CA GLU A 70 -25.54 -20.30 19.34
C GLU A 70 -26.18 -19.22 18.48
N THR A 71 -27.52 -19.17 18.52
CA THR A 71 -28.32 -18.13 17.90
C THR A 71 -28.83 -17.21 19.00
N SER A 72 -28.16 -16.08 19.24
CA SER A 72 -28.57 -15.11 20.27
C SER A 72 -29.06 -13.82 19.61
N GLY A 73 -30.35 -13.48 19.81
CA GLY A 73 -30.99 -12.15 19.68
C GLY A 73 -30.74 -11.29 18.42
N GLY A 74 -30.00 -11.76 17.42
CA GLY A 74 -29.51 -10.98 16.28
C GLY A 74 -28.18 -11.46 15.67
N GLY A 75 -27.49 -12.43 16.30
CA GLY A 75 -26.22 -12.98 15.82
C GLY A 75 -26.22 -14.51 15.69
N TYR A 76 -25.47 -15.00 14.71
CA TYR A 76 -25.22 -16.42 14.45
C TYR A 76 -23.75 -16.71 14.75
N SER A 77 -23.48 -17.57 15.73
CA SER A 77 -22.12 -17.95 16.13
C SER A 77 -21.94 -19.46 16.01
N ILE A 78 -20.93 -19.90 15.26
CA ILE A 78 -20.52 -21.31 15.20
C ILE A 78 -19.21 -21.43 16.00
N SER A 79 -19.24 -22.21 17.07
CA SER A 79 -18.04 -22.60 17.81
C SER A 79 -17.70 -24.05 17.47
N ILE A 80 -16.56 -24.26 16.81
CA ILE A 80 -16.08 -25.59 16.43
C ILE A 80 -15.00 -26.01 17.43
N ARG A 81 -15.17 -27.18 18.06
CA ARG A 81 -14.21 -27.72 19.03
C ARG A 81 -13.09 -28.45 18.31
N GLY A 82 -11.85 -28.04 18.57
CA GLY A 82 -10.66 -28.68 18.00
C GLY A 82 -9.87 -27.77 17.06
N PHE A 83 -8.76 -28.28 16.54
CA PHE A 83 -7.94 -27.59 15.54
C PHE A 83 -8.32 -28.09 14.15
N HIS A 84 -8.97 -27.22 13.37
CA HIS A 84 -9.48 -27.51 12.02
C HIS A 84 -8.85 -26.55 10.99
N PRO A 85 -7.59 -26.78 10.58
CA PRO A 85 -6.89 -25.92 9.63
C PRO A 85 -7.60 -25.85 8.27
N GLU A 86 -8.32 -26.90 7.88
CA GLU A 86 -9.11 -26.99 6.65
C GLU A 86 -10.24 -25.95 6.56
N LEU A 87 -10.69 -25.42 7.70
CA LEU A 87 -11.75 -24.42 7.76
C LEU A 87 -11.22 -23.00 7.62
N MET A 88 -9.92 -22.79 7.84
CA MET A 88 -9.32 -21.46 7.78
C MET A 88 -9.27 -20.94 6.33
N PRO A 89 -9.23 -19.61 6.12
CA PRO A 89 -8.96 -19.05 4.80
C PRO A 89 -7.59 -19.50 4.30
N ASP A 90 -7.49 -19.83 3.00
CA ASP A 90 -6.21 -20.20 2.39
C ASP A 90 -5.41 -18.93 2.12
N ILE A 91 -4.61 -18.52 3.11
CA ILE A 91 -3.77 -17.32 3.00
C ILE A 91 -2.75 -17.47 1.86
N GLY A 92 -2.26 -18.68 1.61
CA GLY A 92 -1.34 -18.97 0.50
C GLY A 92 -1.95 -18.62 -0.86
N ALA A 93 -3.22 -18.99 -1.06
CA ALA A 93 -3.97 -18.66 -2.27
C ALA A 93 -4.22 -17.14 -2.46
N MET A 94 -4.29 -16.38 -1.36
CA MET A 94 -4.54 -14.93 -1.39
C MET A 94 -3.28 -14.10 -1.72
N LEU A 95 -2.09 -14.61 -1.37
CA LEU A 95 -0.83 -13.86 -1.47
C LEU A 95 -0.49 -13.36 -2.88
N PRO A 96 -0.67 -14.13 -3.98
CA PRO A 96 -0.42 -13.62 -5.33
C PRO A 96 -1.30 -12.43 -5.69
N GLY A 97 -2.59 -12.47 -5.31
CA GLY A 97 -3.54 -11.37 -5.54
C GLY A 97 -3.16 -10.12 -4.75
N LEU A 98 -2.81 -10.27 -3.47
CA LEU A 98 -2.32 -9.17 -2.64
C LEU A 98 -1.00 -8.58 -3.17
N GLY A 99 -0.10 -9.44 -3.65
CA GLY A 99 1.14 -9.03 -4.31
C GLY A 99 0.88 -8.20 -5.57
N LEU A 100 -0.06 -8.60 -6.41
CA LEU A 100 -0.44 -7.83 -7.60
C LEU A 100 -1.02 -6.46 -7.25
N VAL A 101 -1.88 -6.39 -6.23
CA VAL A 101 -2.44 -5.14 -5.72
C VAL A 101 -1.33 -4.21 -5.21
N ALA A 102 -0.36 -4.74 -4.45
CA ALA A 102 0.78 -3.97 -3.97
C ALA A 102 1.65 -3.44 -5.12
N VAL A 103 1.96 -4.28 -6.11
CA VAL A 103 2.73 -3.87 -7.30
C VAL A 103 2.00 -2.76 -8.07
N ALA A 104 0.70 -2.90 -8.27
CA ALA A 104 -0.11 -1.86 -8.94
C ALA A 104 -0.06 -0.53 -8.17
N ALA A 105 -0.20 -0.55 -6.85
CA ALA A 105 -0.09 0.64 -6.01
C ALA A 105 1.30 1.29 -6.11
N ILE A 106 2.37 0.49 -6.07
CA ILE A 106 3.75 0.96 -6.23
C ILE A 106 3.92 1.66 -7.58
N VAL A 107 3.47 1.04 -8.67
CA VAL A 107 3.57 1.61 -10.03
C VAL A 107 2.82 2.93 -10.14
N LEU A 108 1.60 3.00 -9.61
CA LEU A 108 0.78 4.22 -9.65
C LEU A 108 1.42 5.36 -8.84
N LEU A 109 2.05 5.05 -7.70
CA LEU A 109 2.66 6.06 -6.83
C LEU A 109 4.11 6.41 -7.19
N ALA A 110 4.84 5.55 -7.91
CA ALA A 110 6.29 5.67 -8.07
C ALA A 110 6.73 7.05 -8.60
N ALA A 111 6.11 7.52 -9.68
CA ALA A 111 6.48 8.81 -10.27
C ALA A 111 6.05 10.01 -9.41
N SER A 112 4.89 9.94 -8.74
CA SER A 112 4.41 11.03 -7.87
C SER A 112 5.25 11.13 -6.60
N VAL A 113 5.64 10.00 -6.00
CA VAL A 113 6.57 9.92 -4.86
C VAL A 113 7.93 10.50 -5.25
N ALA A 114 8.47 10.14 -6.41
CA ALA A 114 9.73 10.70 -6.88
C ALA A 114 9.66 12.23 -7.04
N ARG A 115 8.63 12.76 -7.73
CA ARG A 115 8.44 14.21 -7.89
C ARG A 115 8.19 14.93 -6.56
N ARG A 116 7.53 14.29 -5.59
CA ARG A 116 7.34 14.83 -4.25
C ARG A 116 8.65 14.92 -3.48
N LEU A 117 9.50 13.88 -3.56
CA LEU A 117 10.84 13.89 -2.97
C LEU A 117 11.75 14.94 -3.64
N HIS A 118 11.65 15.09 -4.97
CA HIS A 118 12.34 16.13 -5.73
C HIS A 118 11.94 17.55 -5.28
N ASP A 119 10.67 17.77 -4.92
CA ASP A 119 10.22 19.04 -4.39
C ASP A 119 10.90 19.42 -3.06
N ARG A 120 11.50 18.45 -2.37
CA ARG A 120 12.33 18.65 -1.16
C ARG A 120 13.83 18.58 -1.41
N GLY A 121 14.27 18.55 -2.68
CA GLY A 121 15.67 18.40 -3.07
C GLY A 121 16.24 16.98 -2.86
N ARG A 122 15.42 16.03 -2.42
CA ARG A 122 15.81 14.63 -2.20
C ARG A 122 15.77 13.84 -3.52
N THR A 123 16.44 12.70 -3.58
CA THR A 123 16.39 11.78 -4.73
C THR A 123 15.11 10.95 -4.69
N GLY A 124 14.54 10.61 -5.86
CA GLY A 124 13.40 9.68 -5.91
C GLY A 124 13.69 8.29 -5.32
N TRP A 125 14.98 7.89 -5.27
CA TRP A 125 15.43 6.62 -4.71
C TRP A 125 15.03 6.37 -3.25
N TRP A 126 14.80 7.41 -2.45
CA TRP A 126 14.28 7.24 -1.08
C TRP A 126 12.90 6.58 -1.04
N GLY A 127 12.12 6.67 -2.13
CA GLY A 127 10.84 5.97 -2.26
C GLY A 127 10.96 4.45 -2.35
N LEU A 128 12.14 3.91 -2.68
CA LEU A 128 12.35 2.46 -2.74
C LEU A 128 12.67 1.82 -1.39
N LEU A 129 12.98 2.63 -0.37
CA LEU A 129 13.43 2.15 0.94
C LEU A 129 12.52 1.07 1.55
N PRO A 130 11.17 1.16 1.49
CA PRO A 130 10.30 0.13 2.08
C PRO A 130 10.23 -1.17 1.26
N LEU A 131 10.55 -1.14 -0.04
CA LEU A 131 10.25 -2.23 -0.96
C LEU A 131 10.98 -3.56 -0.66
N PRO A 132 12.28 -3.57 -0.30
CA PRO A 132 12.96 -4.80 0.07
C PRO A 132 12.30 -5.49 1.27
N PHE A 133 11.86 -4.72 2.27
CA PHE A 133 11.24 -5.26 3.49
C PHE A 133 9.80 -5.72 3.26
N LEU A 134 9.07 -5.04 2.36
CA LEU A 134 7.76 -5.51 1.88
C LEU A 134 7.89 -6.86 1.17
N ALA A 135 8.82 -6.97 0.22
CA ALA A 135 9.04 -8.19 -0.54
C ALA A 135 9.50 -9.35 0.38
N ALA A 136 10.46 -9.08 1.27
CA ALA A 136 10.91 -10.06 2.26
C ALA A 136 9.76 -10.49 3.19
N GLY A 137 8.94 -9.56 3.65
CA GLY A 137 7.77 -9.83 4.49
C GLY A 137 6.77 -10.76 3.81
N LEU A 138 6.39 -10.47 2.56
CA LEU A 138 5.48 -11.32 1.77
C LEU A 138 6.04 -12.73 1.57
N LEU A 139 7.33 -12.85 1.25
CA LEU A 139 7.98 -14.16 1.09
C LEU A 139 8.05 -14.94 2.41
N MET A 140 8.39 -14.30 3.52
CA MET A 140 8.41 -14.96 4.83
C MET A 140 7.02 -15.39 5.28
N ILE A 141 5.99 -14.57 5.05
CA ILE A 141 4.60 -14.95 5.32
C ILE A 141 4.22 -16.17 4.49
N ALA A 142 4.50 -16.17 3.18
CA ALA A 142 4.27 -17.34 2.32
C ALA A 142 4.92 -18.61 2.90
N ARG A 143 6.19 -18.50 3.32
CA ARG A 143 6.90 -19.62 3.95
C ARG A 143 6.27 -20.07 5.26
N ILE A 144 5.83 -19.17 6.13
CA ILE A 144 5.17 -19.55 7.39
C ILE A 144 3.90 -20.36 7.11
N PHE A 145 3.11 -19.98 6.10
CA PHE A 145 1.88 -20.71 5.75
C PHE A 145 2.15 -22.03 5.02
N GLU A 146 3.31 -22.21 4.41
CA GLU A 146 3.74 -23.52 3.89
C GLU A 146 4.18 -24.48 5.01
N LEU A 147 4.74 -23.94 6.10
CA LEU A 147 5.19 -24.75 7.23
C LEU A 147 4.00 -25.35 7.99
N GLN A 148 4.04 -26.65 8.23
CA GLN A 148 3.03 -27.38 9.03
C GLN A 148 3.23 -27.21 10.54
N THR A 149 4.31 -26.55 10.96
CA THR A 149 4.71 -26.39 12.36
C THR A 149 5.25 -24.99 12.57
N PHE A 150 5.02 -24.44 13.76
CA PHE A 150 5.49 -23.11 14.12
C PHE A 150 7.03 -23.06 14.23
N ASP A 151 7.65 -22.14 13.49
CA ASP A 151 9.07 -21.81 13.61
C ASP A 151 9.24 -20.47 14.36
N PRO A 152 9.71 -20.49 15.63
CA PRO A 152 9.87 -19.28 16.44
C PRO A 152 10.93 -18.33 15.89
N VAL A 153 11.96 -18.84 15.20
CA VAL A 153 13.05 -18.02 14.65
C VAL A 153 12.55 -17.27 13.43
N LEU A 154 11.90 -17.98 12.49
CA LEU A 154 11.31 -17.35 11.31
C LEU A 154 10.28 -16.29 11.70
N PHE A 155 9.44 -16.59 12.69
CA PHE A 155 8.49 -15.62 13.23
C PHE A 155 9.19 -14.39 13.82
N ALA A 156 10.23 -14.55 14.64
CA ALA A 156 10.99 -13.44 15.20
C ALA A 156 11.66 -12.57 14.11
N VAL A 157 12.23 -13.20 13.08
CA VAL A 157 12.81 -12.49 11.92
C VAL A 157 11.74 -11.71 11.15
N LEU A 158 10.56 -12.29 10.94
CA LEU A 158 9.42 -11.59 10.33
C LEU A 158 9.02 -10.36 11.15
N MET A 159 8.96 -10.47 12.48
CA MET A 159 8.64 -9.34 13.36
C MET A 159 9.68 -8.22 13.26
N VAL A 160 10.97 -8.55 13.25
CA VAL A 160 12.05 -7.56 13.07
C VAL A 160 11.96 -6.89 11.70
N ASN A 161 11.75 -7.67 10.63
CA ASN A 161 11.55 -7.12 9.29
C ASN A 161 10.33 -6.19 9.23
N ASN A 162 9.23 -6.54 9.90
CA ASN A 162 8.04 -5.70 9.97
C ASN A 162 8.32 -4.37 10.69
N LEU A 163 9.07 -4.37 11.79
CA LEU A 163 9.47 -3.13 12.47
C LEU A 163 10.33 -2.23 11.60
N ILE A 164 11.28 -2.82 10.85
CA ILE A 164 12.12 -2.07 9.90
C ILE A 164 11.27 -1.50 8.76
N TYR A 165 10.34 -2.31 8.22
CA TYR A 165 9.40 -1.88 7.20
C TYR A 165 8.56 -0.69 7.66
N LEU A 166 7.96 -0.76 8.86
CA LEU A 166 7.19 0.34 9.45
C LEU A 166 8.06 1.59 9.66
N GLY A 167 9.30 1.41 10.12
CA GLY A 167 10.26 2.51 10.23
C GLY A 167 10.58 3.18 8.89
N ALA A 168 10.76 2.39 7.83
CA ALA A 168 10.99 2.88 6.47
C ALA A 168 9.76 3.64 5.92
N ASP A 169 8.56 3.13 6.15
CA ASP A 169 7.30 3.78 5.77
C ASP A 169 7.11 5.10 6.52
N LEU A 170 7.31 5.12 7.84
CA LEU A 170 7.23 6.35 8.64
C LEU A 170 8.23 7.40 8.17
N PHE A 171 9.47 6.98 7.91
CA PHE A 171 10.49 7.84 7.32
C PHE A 171 10.02 8.41 5.97
N LEU A 172 9.53 7.56 5.07
CA LEU A 172 9.08 7.99 3.75
C LEU A 172 7.87 8.95 3.86
N VAL A 173 6.88 8.63 4.68
CA VAL A 173 5.72 9.50 4.94
C VAL A 173 6.16 10.85 5.50
N ALA A 174 7.08 10.89 6.46
CA ALA A 174 7.64 12.14 6.99
C ALA A 174 8.34 12.96 5.89
N GLN A 175 9.06 12.29 4.98
CA GLN A 175 9.67 12.93 3.82
C GLN A 175 8.61 13.50 2.87
N LEU A 176 7.53 12.78 2.59
CA LEU A 176 6.45 13.21 1.69
C LEU A 176 5.60 14.34 2.30
N ALA A 177 5.38 14.32 3.62
CA ALA A 177 4.58 15.31 4.34
C ALA A 177 5.31 16.65 4.55
N GLY A 178 6.63 16.61 4.74
CA GLY A 178 7.38 17.81 5.11
C GLY A 178 7.50 18.87 4.02
N GLU A 179 8.05 20.01 4.40
CA GLU A 179 8.02 21.22 3.57
C GLU A 179 8.88 21.13 2.32
N ARG A 180 8.44 21.85 1.28
CA ARG A 180 9.15 21.98 0.02
C ARG A 180 10.45 22.76 0.19
N GLN A 181 11.41 22.53 -0.70
CA GLN A 181 12.56 23.40 -0.86
C GLN A 181 12.14 24.72 -1.53
N VAL A 182 12.50 25.85 -0.93
CA VAL A 182 12.21 27.18 -1.50
C VAL A 182 13.21 27.48 -2.61
N GLY A 183 12.72 28.07 -3.70
CA GLY A 183 13.53 28.42 -4.86
C GLY A 183 13.80 27.23 -5.77
N ASP A 184 14.55 27.49 -6.83
CA ASP A 184 14.88 26.50 -7.84
C ASP A 184 15.79 25.43 -7.26
N ASN A 185 15.66 24.19 -7.77
CA ASN A 185 16.58 23.12 -7.44
C ASN A 185 16.94 22.30 -8.68
N ARG A 186 17.82 21.31 -8.52
CA ARG A 186 18.28 20.44 -9.62
C ARG A 186 17.17 19.71 -10.39
N TYR A 187 15.95 19.70 -9.86
CA TYR A 187 14.78 19.04 -10.46
C TYR A 187 13.81 20.00 -11.14
N GLY A 188 14.08 21.31 -11.11
CA GLY A 188 13.33 22.32 -11.83
C GLY A 188 12.96 23.54 -10.98
N PRO A 189 12.27 24.51 -11.62
CA PRO A 189 11.92 25.76 -10.98
C PRO A 189 10.93 25.57 -9.82
N ASP A 190 10.89 26.54 -8.91
CA ASP A 190 9.93 26.54 -7.81
C ASP A 190 8.47 26.59 -8.35
N PRO A 191 7.62 25.58 -8.07
CA PRO A 191 6.25 25.54 -8.58
C PRO A 191 5.32 26.65 -8.09
N ALA A 192 5.73 27.45 -7.09
CA ALA A 192 4.94 28.57 -6.56
C ALA A 192 5.58 29.95 -6.78
N ILE A 193 6.74 30.03 -7.41
CA ILE A 193 7.29 31.32 -7.86
C ILE A 193 6.94 31.47 -9.35
N PRO A 194 6.15 32.48 -9.74
CA PRO A 194 5.92 32.78 -11.15
C PRO A 194 7.26 32.99 -11.86
N PRO A 195 7.42 32.57 -13.13
CA PRO A 195 8.63 32.86 -13.88
C PRO A 195 8.92 34.37 -13.82
N VAL A 196 10.15 34.76 -13.48
CA VAL A 196 10.56 36.17 -13.58
C VAL A 196 10.32 36.61 -15.02
N PRO A 197 9.52 37.66 -15.28
CA PRO A 197 9.32 38.16 -16.63
C PRO A 197 10.68 38.47 -17.25
N LEU A 198 10.94 37.97 -18.45
CA LEU A 198 12.14 38.36 -19.19
C LEU A 198 12.15 39.90 -19.28
N PRO A 199 13.30 40.56 -19.09
CA PRO A 199 13.40 41.99 -19.34
C PRO A 199 12.91 42.27 -20.77
N PRO A 200 12.18 43.37 -21.00
CA PRO A 200 11.72 43.71 -22.34
C PRO A 200 12.91 43.73 -23.29
N ASN A 201 12.74 43.18 -24.50
CA ASN A 201 13.76 43.25 -25.53
C ASN A 201 14.21 44.71 -25.66
N PRO A 202 15.53 44.97 -25.76
CA PRO A 202 16.01 46.32 -25.98
C PRO A 202 15.33 46.90 -27.23
N PRO A 203 14.89 48.16 -27.20
CA PRO A 203 14.30 48.79 -28.38
C PRO A 203 15.35 48.86 -29.49
N GLY A 204 15.22 48.01 -30.51
CA GLY A 204 16.01 48.09 -31.75
C GLY A 204 16.95 46.92 -32.06
N ALA A 205 16.49 45.68 -31.92
CA ALA A 205 17.09 44.53 -32.62
C ALA A 205 16.22 44.14 -33.83
#